data_AF-A0A954MHZ4-F1
#
_entry.id   AF-A0A954MHZ4-F1
#
_cell.length_a   1.000
_cell.length_b   1.000
_cell.length_c   1.000
_cell.angle_alpha   90.00
_cell.angle_beta   90.00
_cell.angle_gamma   90.00
#
_symmetry.space_group_name_H-M   'P 1'
#
loop_
_entity.id
_entity.type
_entity.pdbx_description
1 polymer ?
#
loop_
_entity_poly.entity_id
_entity_poly.type
_entity_poly.pdbx_seq_one_letter_code
_entity_poly.pdbx_strand_id
1 'polypeptide(L)' 'MTTTLEPQQPRTSDMLTSIDGIRQRLNTALRGKQDVVEMVLVCLLSRGHLLLEDKPGLGKTTLAKALASAIGGDFA' A
#
# COMPACT_ATOMS: atom_id res chain seq x y z
N MET A 1 0.25 -41.80 -7.94
CA MET A 1 -0.86 -41.02 -7.37
C MET A 1 -0.33 -39.64 -7.01
N THR A 2 -0.04 -38.83 -8.02
CA THR A 2 0.67 -37.56 -7.89
C THR A 2 -0.37 -36.46 -8.06
N THR A 3 -0.95 -35.98 -6.96
CA THR A 3 -1.73 -34.74 -6.99
C THR A 3 -0.73 -33.60 -7.21
N THR A 4 -0.63 -33.16 -8.45
CA THR A 4 -0.04 -31.87 -8.79
C THR A 4 -0.88 -30.82 -8.07
N LEU A 5 -0.32 -30.20 -7.03
CA LEU A 5 -0.90 -29.03 -6.39
C LEU A 5 -0.83 -27.88 -7.39
N GLU A 6 -1.92 -27.71 -8.14
CA GLU A 6 -2.14 -26.54 -8.98
C GLU A 6 -2.16 -25.29 -8.09
N PRO A 7 -1.38 -24.23 -8.42
CA PRO A 7 -1.43 -22.99 -7.65
C PRO A 7 -2.83 -22.40 -7.74
N GLN A 8 -3.58 -22.48 -6.64
CA GLN A 8 -4.91 -21.88 -6.50
C GLN A 8 -4.79 -20.38 -6.76
N GLN A 9 -5.46 -19.88 -7.80
CA GLN A 9 -5.47 -18.45 -8.12
C GLN A 9 -5.94 -17.64 -6.91
N PRO A 10 -5.33 -16.48 -6.61
CA PRO A 10 -5.68 -15.67 -5.44
C PRO A 10 -7.17 -15.32 -5.47
N ARG A 11 -7.90 -15.67 -4.41
CA ARG A 11 -9.32 -15.33 -4.29
C ARG A 11 -9.44 -13.83 -4.02
N THR A 12 -10.56 -13.23 -4.45
CA THR A 12 -10.84 -11.80 -4.20
C THR A 12 -10.74 -11.43 -2.71
N SER A 13 -11.11 -12.34 -1.80
CA SER A 13 -10.96 -12.17 -0.35
C SER A 13 -9.51 -11.92 0.07
N ASP A 14 -8.57 -12.62 -0.56
CA ASP A 14 -7.15 -12.60 -0.19
C ASP A 14 -6.49 -11.29 -0.66
N MET A 15 -6.93 -10.77 -1.81
CA MET A 15 -6.53 -9.46 -2.32
C MET A 15 -7.04 -8.32 -1.44
N LEU A 16 -8.31 -8.35 -1.06
CA LEU A 16 -8.90 -7.33 -0.18
C LEU A 16 -8.21 -7.28 1.18
N THR A 17 -7.88 -8.45 1.74
CA THR A 17 -7.11 -8.56 2.98
C THR A 17 -5.72 -7.95 2.84
N SER A 18 -5.06 -8.20 1.72
CA SER A 18 -3.71 -7.65 1.44
C SER A 18 -3.73 -6.13 1.31
N ILE A 19 -4.73 -5.59 0.59
CA ILE A 19 -4.93 -4.14 0.44
C ILE A 19 -5.19 -3.50 1.80
N ASP A 20 -6.03 -4.11 2.64
CA ASP A 20 -6.27 -3.60 3.99
C ASP A 20 -5.02 -3.63 4.86
N GLY A 21 -4.20 -4.67 4.73
CA GLY A 21 -2.89 -4.75 5.38
C GLY A 21 -1.95 -3.59 4.98
N ILE A 22 -1.93 -3.20 3.72
CA ILE A 22 -1.17 -2.03 3.24
C ILE A 22 -1.78 -0.74 3.84
N ARG A 23 -3.11 -0.56 3.75
CA ARG A 23 -3.83 0.58 4.31
C ARG A 23 -3.50 0.80 5.79
N GLN A 24 -3.51 -0.24 6.61
CA GLN A 24 -3.22 -0.14 8.03
C GLN A 24 -1.78 0.29 8.32
N ARG A 25 -0.80 -0.22 7.56
CA ARG A 25 0.62 0.20 7.68
C ARG A 25 0.78 1.68 7.36
N LEU A 26 0.15 2.15 6.29
CA LEU A 26 0.20 3.56 5.89
C LEU A 26 -0.47 4.49 6.91
N ASN A 27 -1.64 4.11 7.43
CA ASN A 27 -2.32 4.87 8.49
C ASN A 27 -1.56 4.90 9.82
N THR A 28 -0.75 3.87 10.08
CA THR A 28 0.17 3.86 11.24
C THR A 28 1.31 4.85 11.03
N ALA A 29 1.87 4.91 9.82
CA ALA A 29 2.96 5.83 9.47
C ALA A 29 2.51 7.30 9.35
N LEU A 30 1.28 7.55 8.88
CA LEU A 30 0.71 8.87 8.67
C LEU A 30 -0.60 9.04 9.44
N ARG A 31 -0.50 9.44 10.70
CA ARG A 31 -1.66 9.60 11.59
C ARG A 31 -2.53 10.80 11.17
N GLY A 32 -3.84 10.64 11.24
CA GLY A 32 -4.81 11.71 11.05
C GLY A 32 -5.00 12.19 9.59
N LYS A 33 -4.43 11.48 8.60
CA LYS A 33 -4.57 11.78 7.17
C LYS A 33 -5.07 10.56 6.38
N GLN A 34 -6.20 10.01 6.80
CA GLN A 34 -6.79 8.80 6.18
C GLN A 34 -7.11 9.02 4.69
N ASP A 35 -7.61 10.19 4.31
CA ASP A 35 -7.93 10.50 2.90
C ASP A 35 -6.68 10.47 2.00
N VAL A 36 -5.53 10.91 2.52
CA VAL A 36 -4.25 10.84 1.80
C VAL A 36 -3.85 9.38 1.58
N VAL A 37 -4.04 8.53 2.59
CA VAL A 37 -3.75 7.10 2.48
C VAL A 37 -4.65 6.43 1.43
N GLU A 38 -5.95 6.73 1.42
CA GLU A 38 -6.85 6.20 0.39
C GLU A 38 -6.45 6.67 -1.01
N MET A 39 -6.10 7.95 -1.17
CA MET A 39 -5.65 8.50 -2.46
C MET A 39 -4.37 7.79 -2.96
N VAL A 40 -3.43 7.48 -2.06
CA VAL A 40 -2.21 6.72 -2.37
C VAL A 40 -2.56 5.32 -2.88
N LEU A 41 -3.48 4.62 -2.21
CA LEU A 41 -3.91 3.29 -2.61
C LEU A 41 -4.62 3.32 -3.96
N VAL A 42 -5.53 4.27 -4.17
CA VAL A 42 -6.21 4.47 -5.46
C VAL A 42 -5.21 4.74 -6.57
N CYS A 43 -4.24 5.63 -6.34
CA CYS A 43 -3.18 5.93 -7.29
C CYS A 43 -2.33 4.69 -7.62
N LEU A 44 -1.93 3.92 -6.60
CA LEU A 44 -1.13 2.71 -6.79
C LEU A 44 -1.88 1.66 -7.61
N LEU A 45 -3.13 1.37 -7.25
CA LEU A 45 -3.95 0.34 -7.89
C LEU A 45 -4.34 0.73 -9.32
N SER A 46 -4.49 2.03 -9.60
CA SER A 46 -4.71 2.56 -10.95
C SER A 46 -3.44 2.72 -11.78
N ARG A 47 -2.25 2.42 -11.22
CA ARG A 47 -0.94 2.64 -11.84
C ARG A 47 -0.69 4.12 -12.20
N GLY A 48 -1.26 5.03 -11.42
CA GLY A 48 -1.07 6.47 -11.56
C GLY A 48 0.23 6.97 -10.93
N HIS A 49 0.45 8.29 -11.01
CA HIS A 49 1.55 8.98 -10.35
C HIS A 49 1.00 9.92 -9.26
N LEU A 50 1.61 9.89 -8.08
CA LEU A 50 1.23 10.72 -6.95
C LEU A 50 2.30 11.77 -6.68
N LEU A 51 1.90 13.04 -6.62
CA LEU A 51 2.73 14.12 -6.10
C LEU A 51 2.27 14.45 -4.67
N LEU A 52 3.19 14.30 -3.71
CA LEU A 52 2.93 14.64 -2.30
C LEU A 52 3.37 16.07 -2.03
N GLU A 53 2.46 17.03 -2.16
CA GLU A 53 2.68 18.42 -1.76
C GLU A 53 2.10 18.69 -0.36
N ASP A 54 2.95 19.14 0.58
CA ASP A 54 2.48 19.62 1.89
C ASP A 54 3.60 20.45 2.55
N LYS A 55 3.34 21.07 3.70
CA LYS A 55 4.39 21.77 4.48
C LYS A 55 5.50 20.81 4.96
N PRO A 56 6.75 21.28 5.16
CA PRO A 56 7.82 20.44 5.70
C PRO A 56 7.44 19.83 7.06
N GLY A 57 7.84 18.58 7.30
CA GLY A 57 7.58 17.85 8.55
C GLY A 57 6.26 17.06 8.61
N LEU A 58 5.40 17.12 7.59
CA LEU A 58 4.08 16.46 7.60
C LEU A 58 4.09 15.00 7.11
N GLY A 59 5.21 14.30 7.27
CA GLY A 59 5.27 12.85 7.07
C GLY A 59 5.32 12.38 5.61
N LYS A 60 5.61 13.24 4.62
CA LYS A 60 5.74 12.84 3.20
C LYS A 60 6.77 11.74 2.97
N THR A 61 7.99 11.93 3.47
CA THR A 61 9.06 10.93 3.38
C THR A 61 8.71 9.67 4.16
N THR A 62 8.07 9.82 5.32
CA THR A 62 7.59 8.70 6.14
C THR A 62 6.56 7.86 5.40
N LEU A 63 5.59 8.51 4.74
CA LEU A 63 4.57 7.85 3.93
C LEU A 63 5.19 7.11 2.75
N ALA A 64 6.14 7.73 2.05
CA ALA A 64 6.82 7.11 0.91
C ALA A 64 7.64 5.86 1.35
N LYS A 65 8.36 5.96 2.47
CA LYS A 65 9.09 4.82 3.07
C LYS A 65 8.15 3.69 3.50
N ALA A 66 7.04 4.04 4.14
CA ALA A 66 6.03 3.07 4.56
C ALA A 66 5.36 2.38 3.37
N LEU A 67 5.07 3.12 2.30
CA LEU A 67 4.52 2.58 1.06
C LEU A 67 5.47 1.59 0.41
N ALA A 68 6.73 1.97 0.22
CA ALA A 68 7.76 1.09 -0.34
C ALA A 68 7.87 -0.21 0.47
N SER A 69 8.00 -0.10 1.79
CA SER A 69 8.06 -1.27 2.67
C SER A 69 6.80 -2.15 2.61
N ALA A 70 5.61 -1.56 2.50
CA ALA A 70 4.35 -2.30 2.48
C ALA A 70 4.13 -3.08 1.18
N ILE A 71 4.70 -2.63 0.06
CA ILE A 71 4.56 -3.27 -1.25
C ILE A 71 5.81 -4.04 -1.70
N GLY A 72 6.85 -4.10 -0.86
CA GLY A 72 8.14 -4.72 -1.20
C GLY A 72 8.94 -3.94 -2.25
N GLY A 73 8.75 -2.62 -2.33
CA GLY A 73 9.57 -1.71 -3.12
C GLY A 73 10.69 -1.06 -2.31
N ASP A 74 11.54 -0.29 -3.00
CA ASP A 74 12.69 0.40 -2.41
C ASP A 74 12.48 1.91 -2.31
N PHE A 75 12.93 2.51 -1.20
CA PHE A 75 12.96 3.96 -1.01
C PHE A 75 14.10 4.33 -0.05
N ALA A 76 15.15 4.97 -0.58
CA ALA A 76 16.34 5.42 0.17
C ALA A 76 16.10 6.80 0.81
#